data_AF-A0A380DWM1-F1
#
_entry.id   AF-A0A380DWM1-F1
#
_cell.length_a   1.000
_cell.length_b   1.000
_cell.length_c   1.000
_cell.angle_alpha   90.00
_cell.angle_beta   90.00
_cell.angle_gamma   90.00
#
_symmetry.space_group_name_H-M   'P 1'
#
loop_
_entity.id
_entity.type
_entity.pdbx_description
1 polymer ?
#
loop_
_entity_poly.entity_id
_entity_poly.type
_entity_poly.pdbx_seq_one_letter_code
_entity_poly.pdbx_strand_id
1 'polypeptide(L)'
;MEVRLFATFAKIGITFAAGLINFVVLTAAMSGCNSGIFSASRMIYTLAHKGEMPKIFTKIMRNGVPLYTVVAVSLGILIGALLNVILPLYIDGAKSIFVYVYSASILPGMIPWFMILFSHLRFRKLHPEEVEGHPFKMPGGAVSNYLTILFLILVLVGMVLMLKLEYQCLLALSSLRL
;
A
#
# COMPACT_ATOMS: atom_id res chain seq x y z
N MET A 1 -5.22 -14.38 -2.14
CA MET A 1 -6.68 -14.29 -1.99
C MET A 1 -7.39 -14.42 -3.33
N GLU A 2 -6.82 -13.89 -4.42
CA GLU A 2 -7.43 -13.82 -5.77
C GLU A 2 -7.61 -15.18 -6.49
N VAL A 3 -6.70 -16.14 -6.30
CA VAL A 3 -6.80 -17.48 -6.92
C VAL A 3 -8.01 -18.28 -6.37
N ARG A 4 -8.53 -17.91 -5.19
CA ARG A 4 -9.64 -18.62 -4.56
C ARG A 4 -11.00 -18.34 -5.20
N LEU A 5 -11.22 -17.17 -5.81
CA LEU A 5 -12.51 -16.87 -6.45
C LEU A 5 -12.69 -17.72 -7.73
N PHE A 6 -11.65 -17.79 -8.56
CA PHE A 6 -11.65 -18.65 -9.76
C PHE A 6 -11.87 -20.12 -9.40
N ALA A 7 -11.17 -20.63 -8.37
CA ALA A 7 -11.32 -22.01 -7.90
C ALA A 7 -12.73 -22.30 -7.34
N THR A 8 -13.40 -21.30 -6.76
CA THR A 8 -14.78 -21.45 -6.25
C THR A 8 -15.81 -21.41 -7.37
N PHE A 9 -15.67 -20.53 -8.36
CA PHE A 9 -16.63 -20.42 -9.48
C PHE A 9 -16.44 -21.50 -10.56
N ALA A 10 -15.23 -21.99 -10.78
CA ALA A 10 -14.99 -23.14 -11.65
C ALA A 10 -15.67 -24.43 -11.12
N LYS A 11 -15.81 -24.56 -9.78
CA LYS A 11 -16.55 -25.66 -9.14
C LYS A 11 -18.08 -25.55 -9.26
N ILE A 12 -18.61 -24.37 -9.60
CA ILE A 12 -20.06 -24.09 -9.72
C ILE A 12 -20.55 -24.26 -11.18
N GLY A 13 -19.67 -24.61 -12.13
CA GLY A 13 -20.06 -25.00 -13.49
C GLY A 13 -20.29 -23.85 -14.48
N ILE A 14 -19.96 -22.60 -14.12
CA ILE A 14 -20.03 -21.45 -15.04
C ILE A 14 -18.60 -20.93 -15.31
N THR A 15 -17.87 -21.66 -16.13
CA THR A 15 -16.51 -21.31 -16.58
C THR A 15 -16.43 -19.94 -17.24
N PHE A 16 -17.51 -19.49 -17.91
CA PHE A 16 -17.60 -18.17 -18.53
C PHE A 16 -17.60 -17.02 -17.50
N ALA A 17 -18.36 -17.15 -16.40
CA ALA A 17 -18.41 -16.13 -15.35
C ALA A 17 -17.07 -16.01 -14.61
N ALA A 18 -16.38 -17.14 -14.39
CA ALA A 18 -15.04 -17.14 -13.82
C ALA A 18 -14.02 -16.40 -14.72
N GLY A 19 -14.11 -16.57 -16.05
CA GLY A 19 -13.29 -15.85 -17.02
C GLY A 19 -13.55 -14.33 -17.02
N LEU A 20 -14.82 -13.92 -17.01
CA LEU A 20 -15.21 -12.51 -16.99
C LEU A 20 -14.73 -11.80 -15.71
N ILE A 21 -14.90 -12.44 -14.54
CA ILE A 21 -14.43 -11.88 -13.27
C ILE A 21 -12.91 -11.69 -13.29
N ASN A 22 -12.14 -12.68 -13.75
CA ASN A 22 -10.69 -12.54 -13.85
C ASN A 22 -10.28 -11.42 -14.81
N PHE A 23 -10.95 -11.29 -15.96
CA PHE A 23 -10.67 -10.21 -16.91
C PHE A 23 -10.90 -8.81 -16.29
N VAL A 24 -12.02 -8.62 -15.60
CA VAL A 24 -12.35 -7.36 -14.93
C VAL A 24 -11.34 -7.06 -13.82
N VAL A 25 -11.00 -8.06 -13.00
CA VAL A 25 -10.04 -7.91 -11.90
C VAL A 25 -8.65 -7.58 -12.41
N LEU A 26 -8.16 -8.27 -13.45
CA LEU A 26 -6.86 -7.98 -14.06
C LEU A 26 -6.82 -6.59 -14.66
N THR A 27 -7.88 -6.17 -15.35
CA THR A 27 -7.99 -4.82 -15.92
C THR A 27 -8.01 -3.75 -14.82
N ALA A 28 -8.78 -3.96 -13.75
CA ALA A 28 -8.83 -3.07 -12.60
C ALA A 28 -7.47 -2.98 -11.89
N ALA A 29 -6.78 -4.12 -11.71
CA ALA A 29 -5.44 -4.17 -11.14
C ALA A 29 -4.44 -3.40 -12.01
N MET A 30 -4.46 -3.58 -13.33
CA MET A 30 -3.60 -2.83 -14.26
C MET A 30 -3.85 -1.32 -14.20
N SER A 31 -5.11 -0.90 -14.10
CA SER A 31 -5.47 0.51 -13.94
C SER A 31 -4.95 1.10 -12.63
N GLY A 32 -5.13 0.37 -11.52
CA GLY A 32 -4.60 0.74 -10.21
C GLY A 32 -3.07 0.85 -10.20
N CYS A 33 -2.38 -0.11 -10.83
CA CYS A 33 -0.93 -0.09 -10.99
C CYS A 33 -0.45 1.13 -11.78
N ASN A 34 -1.10 1.48 -12.89
CA ASN A 34 -0.73 2.66 -13.68
C ASN A 34 -0.88 3.97 -12.87
N SER A 35 -2.00 4.13 -12.17
CA SER A 35 -2.23 5.28 -11.28
C SER A 35 -1.22 5.33 -10.12
N GLY A 36 -0.86 4.18 -9.57
CA GLY A 36 0.14 4.06 -8.51
C GLY A 36 1.53 4.50 -8.97
N ILE A 37 1.98 4.00 -10.12
CA ILE A 37 3.28 4.38 -10.71
C ILE A 37 3.31 5.88 -11.01
N PHE A 38 2.25 6.42 -11.61
CA PHE A 38 2.16 7.84 -11.93
C PHE A 38 2.19 8.73 -10.69
N SER A 39 1.41 8.37 -9.65
CA SER A 39 1.34 9.11 -8.39
C SER A 39 2.68 9.12 -7.64
N ALA A 40 3.30 7.94 -7.48
CA ALA A 40 4.62 7.81 -6.87
C ALA A 40 5.68 8.61 -7.66
N SER A 41 5.60 8.57 -8.98
CA SER A 41 6.56 9.26 -9.84
C SER A 41 6.47 10.78 -9.72
N ARG A 42 5.26 11.33 -9.64
CA ARG A 42 5.06 12.76 -9.37
C ARG A 42 5.49 13.15 -7.97
N MET A 43 5.23 12.31 -6.96
CA MET A 43 5.65 12.60 -5.59
C MET A 43 7.17 12.76 -5.51
N ILE A 44 7.94 11.79 -6.01
CA ILE A 44 9.41 11.86 -6.05
C ILE A 44 9.89 13.08 -6.86
N TYR A 45 9.24 13.39 -8.00
CA TYR A 45 9.55 14.59 -8.77
C TYR A 45 9.35 15.88 -7.95
N THR A 46 8.24 16.00 -7.22
CA THR A 46 7.98 17.16 -6.35
C THR A 46 9.01 17.27 -5.22
N LEU A 47 9.43 16.14 -4.62
CA LEU A 47 10.51 16.15 -3.62
C LEU A 47 11.84 16.60 -4.23
N ALA A 48 12.19 16.11 -5.42
CA ALA A 48 13.41 16.51 -6.12
C ALA A 48 13.40 18.00 -6.51
N HIS A 49 12.23 18.53 -6.89
CA HIS A 49 12.07 19.95 -7.18
C HIS A 49 12.22 20.83 -5.93
N LYS A 50 11.79 20.33 -4.76
CA LYS A 50 11.98 20.98 -3.45
C LYS A 50 13.41 20.86 -2.89
N GLY A 51 14.31 20.16 -3.57
CA GLY A 51 15.69 19.94 -3.14
C GLY A 51 15.90 18.79 -2.13
N GLU A 52 14.84 18.06 -1.79
CA GLU A 52 14.86 16.92 -0.84
C GLU A 52 15.35 15.61 -1.50
N MET A 53 15.55 15.61 -2.83
CA MET A 53 16.06 14.48 -3.59
C MET A 53 17.06 14.94 -4.67
N PRO A 54 17.94 14.04 -5.16
CA PRO A 54 18.90 14.36 -6.20
C PRO A 54 18.23 14.96 -7.43
N LYS A 55 18.83 16.04 -7.98
CA LYS A 55 18.34 16.78 -9.16
C LYS A 55 18.15 15.90 -10.41
N ILE A 56 18.71 14.68 -10.42
CA ILE A 56 18.50 13.70 -11.49
C ILE A 56 17.00 13.39 -11.65
N PHE A 57 16.23 13.38 -10.56
CA PHE A 57 14.79 13.10 -10.59
C PHE A 57 13.92 14.29 -11.04
N THR A 58 14.49 15.49 -11.28
CA THR A 58 13.73 16.63 -11.82
C THR A 58 13.63 16.62 -13.35
N LYS A 59 14.25 15.66 -14.04
CA LYS A 59 14.22 15.60 -15.50
C LYS A 59 12.88 15.02 -15.98
N ILE A 60 12.14 15.81 -16.73
CA ILE A 60 10.86 15.43 -17.36
C ILE A 60 11.03 15.15 -18.85
N MET A 61 10.23 14.23 -19.39
CA MET A 61 10.10 14.03 -20.84
C MET A 61 9.16 15.07 -21.45
N ARG A 62 9.16 15.14 -22.79
CA ARG A 62 8.24 15.97 -23.59
C ARG A 62 6.76 15.71 -23.29
N ASN A 63 6.42 14.52 -22.79
CA ASN A 63 5.06 14.13 -22.41
C ASN A 63 4.70 14.50 -20.95
N GLY A 64 5.55 15.26 -20.26
CA GLY A 64 5.30 15.71 -18.88
C GLY A 64 5.52 14.66 -17.79
N VAL A 65 6.13 13.52 -18.12
CA VAL A 65 6.39 12.40 -17.20
C VAL A 65 7.87 12.38 -16.77
N PRO A 66 8.19 12.28 -15.48
CA PRO A 66 9.57 12.21 -14.99
C PRO A 66 10.18 10.83 -15.29
N LEU A 67 11.05 10.76 -16.30
CA LEU A 67 11.58 9.50 -16.86
C LEU A 67 12.31 8.66 -15.82
N TYR A 68 13.29 9.23 -15.12
CA TYR A 68 14.12 8.49 -14.18
C TYR A 68 13.31 7.91 -13.04
N THR A 69 12.27 8.63 -12.61
CA THR A 69 11.39 8.16 -11.55
C THR A 69 10.51 7.01 -11.99
N VAL A 70 9.91 7.09 -13.18
CA VAL A 70 9.10 5.99 -13.73
C VAL A 70 9.95 4.75 -13.96
N VAL A 71 11.17 4.91 -14.47
CA VAL A 71 12.11 3.80 -14.68
C VAL A 71 12.49 3.17 -13.34
N ALA A 72 12.80 3.98 -12.32
CA ALA A 72 13.13 3.47 -10.99
C ALA A 72 11.97 2.69 -10.36
N VAL A 73 10.74 3.20 -10.42
CA VAL A 73 9.55 2.51 -9.90
C VAL A 73 9.28 1.23 -10.68
N SER A 74 9.34 1.28 -12.02
CA SER A 74 9.13 0.11 -12.89
C SER A 74 10.19 -0.98 -12.65
N LEU A 75 11.46 -0.60 -12.47
CA LEU A 75 12.53 -1.54 -12.12
C LEU A 75 12.29 -2.17 -10.75
N GLY A 76 11.85 -1.41 -9.74
CA GLY A 76 11.52 -1.95 -8.43
C GLY A 76 10.40 -2.99 -8.50
N ILE A 77 9.35 -2.71 -9.27
CA ILE A 77 8.26 -3.66 -9.51
C ILE A 77 8.77 -4.91 -10.25
N LEU A 78 9.59 -4.75 -11.27
CA LEU A 78 10.17 -5.86 -12.03
C LEU A 78 11.03 -6.75 -11.14
N ILE A 79 11.91 -6.17 -10.32
CA ILE A 79 12.74 -6.91 -9.36
C ILE A 79 11.86 -7.65 -8.37
N GLY A 80 10.84 -7.00 -7.80
CA GLY A 80 9.91 -7.66 -6.87
C GLY A 80 9.14 -8.81 -7.51
N ALA A 81 8.71 -8.66 -8.76
CA ALA A 81 8.05 -9.71 -9.53
C ALA A 81 8.98 -10.88 -9.84
N LEU A 82 10.22 -10.60 -10.27
CA LEU A 82 11.24 -11.63 -10.52
C LEU A 82 11.59 -12.39 -9.24
N LEU A 83 11.80 -11.68 -8.13
CA LEU A 83 12.04 -12.30 -6.83
C LEU A 83 10.90 -13.26 -6.46
N ASN A 84 9.65 -12.84 -6.67
CA ASN A 84 8.47 -13.64 -6.36
C ASN A 84 8.38 -14.94 -7.19
N VAL A 85 8.97 -14.99 -8.38
CA VAL A 85 9.01 -16.19 -9.23
C VAL A 85 10.22 -17.08 -8.91
N ILE A 86 11.39 -16.47 -8.63
CA ILE A 86 12.66 -17.19 -8.50
C ILE A 86 12.80 -17.86 -7.12
N LEU A 87 12.35 -17.24 -6.04
CA LEU A 87 12.54 -17.79 -4.69
C LEU A 87 11.77 -19.09 -4.41
N PRO A 88 10.51 -19.25 -4.86
CA PRO A 88 9.79 -20.52 -4.73
C PRO A 88 10.45 -21.67 -5.50
N LEU A 89 11.30 -21.39 -6.50
CA LEU A 89 12.04 -22.40 -7.27
C LEU A 89 13.30 -22.91 -6.56
N TYR A 90 13.80 -22.19 -5.55
CA TYR A 90 15.02 -22.56 -4.80
C TYR A 90 14.73 -23.05 -3.37
N ILE A 91 13.54 -22.79 -2.83
CA ILE A 91 13.17 -23.12 -1.44
C ILE A 91 11.77 -23.76 -1.41
N ASP A 92 11.73 -25.09 -1.35
CA ASP A 92 10.50 -25.86 -1.15
C ASP A 92 9.86 -25.55 0.22
N GLY A 93 8.69 -24.90 0.21
CA GLY A 93 7.91 -24.61 1.42
C GLY A 93 7.89 -23.15 1.89
N ALA A 94 8.60 -22.25 1.21
CA ALA A 94 8.48 -20.82 1.50
C ALA A 94 7.10 -20.30 1.07
N LYS A 95 6.33 -19.72 2.03
CA LYS A 95 5.17 -18.87 1.71
C LYS A 95 5.62 -17.87 0.64
N SER A 96 4.84 -17.70 -0.42
CA SER A 96 5.20 -16.81 -1.54
C SER A 96 5.68 -15.46 -1.01
N ILE A 97 6.79 -14.94 -1.55
CA ILE A 97 7.35 -13.62 -1.21
C ILE A 97 6.27 -12.56 -1.15
N PHE A 98 5.28 -12.67 -2.03
CA PHE A 98 4.08 -11.86 -2.01
C PHE A 98 3.50 -11.69 -0.61
N VAL A 99 3.33 -12.76 0.18
CA VAL A 99 2.78 -12.68 1.55
C VAL A 99 3.71 -11.91 2.48
N TYR A 100 5.01 -12.15 2.41
CA TYR A 100 5.98 -11.44 3.25
C TYR A 100 6.06 -9.95 2.90
N VAL A 101 6.17 -9.62 1.61
CA VAL A 101 6.23 -8.24 1.12
C VAL A 101 4.90 -7.52 1.39
N TYR A 102 3.77 -8.19 1.19
CA TYR A 102 2.45 -7.65 1.49
C TYR A 102 2.33 -7.33 2.98
N SER A 103 2.61 -8.28 3.87
CA SER A 103 2.55 -8.06 5.31
C SER A 103 3.51 -6.96 5.78
N ALA A 104 4.72 -6.90 5.22
CA ALA A 104 5.69 -5.85 5.53
C ALA A 104 5.27 -4.46 5.02
N SER A 105 4.50 -4.38 3.94
CA SER A 105 4.09 -3.11 3.33
C SER A 105 2.91 -2.43 4.05
N ILE A 106 2.14 -3.17 4.84
CA ILE A 106 0.97 -2.61 5.54
C ILE A 106 1.42 -1.59 6.59
N LEU A 107 2.50 -1.86 7.33
CA LEU A 107 2.99 -0.98 8.40
C LEU A 107 3.44 0.40 7.85
N PRO A 108 4.35 0.50 6.85
CA PRO A 108 4.66 1.78 6.22
C PRO A 108 3.44 2.44 5.57
N GLY A 109 2.52 1.63 5.01
CA GLY A 109 1.28 2.11 4.41
C GLY A 109 0.36 2.85 5.39
N MET A 110 0.49 2.62 6.70
CA MET A 110 -0.26 3.33 7.73
C MET A 110 0.26 4.75 8.00
N ILE A 111 1.55 5.01 7.78
CA ILE A 111 2.21 6.29 8.12
C ILE A 111 1.53 7.49 7.42
N PRO A 112 1.23 7.45 6.11
CA PRO A 112 0.53 8.55 5.44
C PRO A 112 -0.83 8.88 6.05
N TRP A 113 -1.58 7.90 6.56
CA TRP A 113 -2.89 8.14 7.19
C TRP A 113 -2.76 8.95 8.47
N PHE A 114 -1.79 8.61 9.31
CA PHE A 114 -1.46 9.43 10.48
C PHE A 114 -1.02 10.84 10.08
N MET A 115 -0.14 10.95 9.08
CA MET A 115 0.33 12.24 8.59
C MET A 115 -0.80 13.13 8.06
N ILE A 116 -1.77 12.56 7.33
CA ILE A 116 -2.95 13.28 6.85
C ILE A 116 -3.77 13.82 8.04
N LEU A 117 -4.04 12.99 9.05
CA LEU A 117 -4.83 13.38 10.22
C LEU A 117 -4.14 14.45 11.06
N PHE A 118 -2.83 14.31 11.30
CA PHE A 118 -2.04 15.30 12.02
C PHE A 118 -1.92 16.61 11.24
N SER A 119 -1.69 16.53 9.93
CA SER A 119 -1.65 17.71 9.06
C SER A 119 -2.98 18.47 9.10
N HIS A 120 -4.11 17.76 9.00
CA HIS A 120 -5.44 18.36 9.08
C HIS A 120 -5.72 19.01 10.45
N LEU A 121 -5.35 18.35 11.57
CA LEU A 121 -5.47 18.95 12.91
C LEU A 121 -4.59 20.21 13.06
N ARG A 122 -3.38 20.18 12.50
CA ARG A 122 -2.45 21.32 12.57
C ARG A 122 -2.90 22.47 11.67
N PHE A 123 -3.39 22.19 10.47
CA PHE A 123 -3.97 23.17 9.56
C PHE A 123 -5.13 23.91 10.23
N ARG A 124 -6.03 23.17 10.89
CA ARG A 124 -7.16 23.77 11.60
C ARG A 124 -6.77 24.65 12.80
N LYS A 125 -5.65 24.35 13.46
CA LYS A 125 -5.12 25.17 14.56
C LYS A 125 -4.40 26.42 14.06
N LEU A 126 -3.67 26.31 12.95
CA LEU A 126 -2.84 27.40 12.44
C LEU A 126 -3.62 28.40 11.60
N HIS A 127 -4.67 27.97 10.88
CA HIS A 127 -5.39 28.82 9.92
C HIS A 127 -6.90 28.80 10.23
N PRO A 128 -7.33 29.26 11.42
CA PRO A 128 -8.74 29.20 11.82
C PRO A 128 -9.66 30.01 10.89
N GLU A 129 -9.16 31.12 10.33
CA GLU A 129 -9.91 32.01 9.43
C GLU A 129 -10.19 31.35 8.06
N GLU A 130 -9.22 30.61 7.51
CA GLU A 130 -9.38 29.86 6.25
C GLU A 130 -10.32 28.65 6.40
N VAL A 131 -10.38 28.06 7.61
CA VAL A 131 -11.28 26.94 7.91
C VAL A 131 -12.74 27.41 7.95
N GLU A 132 -13.01 28.64 8.41
CA GLU A 132 -14.36 29.19 8.45
C GLU A 132 -14.89 29.55 7.06
N GLY A 133 -14.02 29.99 6.14
CA GLY A 133 -14.36 30.31 4.75
C GLY A 133 -14.33 29.12 3.77
N HIS A 134 -13.89 27.93 4.20
CA HIS A 134 -13.68 26.82 3.27
C HIS A 134 -15.00 26.26 2.70
N PRO A 135 -15.13 26.09 1.37
CA PRO A 135 -16.37 25.64 0.72
C PRO A 135 -16.76 24.20 1.06
N PHE A 136 -15.79 23.40 1.54
CA PHE A 136 -16.01 22.02 1.95
C PHE A 136 -15.52 21.82 3.40
N LYS A 137 -16.47 21.69 4.33
CA LYS A 137 -16.20 21.43 5.75
C LYS A 137 -16.52 19.97 6.06
N MET A 138 -15.58 19.27 6.67
CA MET A 138 -15.77 17.87 7.05
C MET A 138 -16.86 17.75 8.14
N PRO A 139 -17.88 16.88 7.95
CA PRO A 139 -18.88 16.64 8.98
C PRO A 139 -18.23 16.06 10.24
N GLY A 140 -18.49 16.69 11.39
CA GLY A 140 -17.88 16.34 12.68
C GLY A 140 -16.50 16.94 12.95
N GLY A 141 -15.92 17.69 12.00
CA GLY A 141 -14.76 18.56 12.24
C GLY A 141 -13.56 17.87 12.90
N ALA A 142 -13.05 18.44 14.00
CA ALA A 142 -11.90 17.89 14.72
C ALA A 142 -12.21 16.58 15.46
N VAL A 143 -13.48 16.33 15.82
CA VAL A 143 -13.91 15.12 16.54
C VAL A 143 -13.73 13.89 15.67
N SER A 144 -14.14 13.96 14.40
CA SER A 144 -13.95 12.89 13.42
C SER A 144 -12.47 12.51 13.26
N ASN A 145 -11.57 13.49 13.30
CA ASN A 145 -10.12 13.24 13.26
C ASN A 145 -9.62 12.48 14.49
N TYR A 146 -10.00 12.89 15.71
CA TYR A 146 -9.58 12.20 16.92
C TYR A 146 -10.15 10.77 16.99
N LEU A 147 -11.40 10.57 16.57
CA LEU A 147 -12.00 9.24 16.47
C LEU A 147 -11.25 8.36 15.47
N THR A 148 -10.86 8.92 14.32
CA THR A 148 -10.08 8.19 13.31
C THR A 148 -8.68 7.85 13.81
N ILE A 149 -8.01 8.78 14.52
CA ILE A 149 -6.71 8.51 15.14
C ILE A 149 -6.82 7.39 16.17
N LEU A 150 -7.84 7.44 17.04
CA LEU A 150 -8.08 6.37 18.02
C LEU A 150 -8.31 5.02 17.33
N PHE A 151 -9.13 4.99 16.27
CA PHE A 151 -9.36 3.79 15.48
C PHE A 151 -8.08 3.25 14.84
N LEU A 152 -7.24 4.11 14.23
CA LEU A 152 -5.97 3.68 13.65
C LEU A 152 -4.99 3.16 14.71
N ILE A 153 -4.98 3.74 15.91
CA ILE A 153 -4.18 3.23 17.04
C ILE A 153 -4.68 1.84 17.45
N LEU A 154 -5.99 1.63 17.53
CA LEU A 154 -6.56 0.31 17.82
C LEU A 154 -6.17 -0.73 16.76
N VAL A 155 -6.18 -0.36 15.48
CA VAL A 155 -5.72 -1.23 14.39
C VAL A 155 -4.24 -1.56 14.55
N LEU A 156 -3.37 -0.58 14.85
CA LEU A 156 -1.95 -0.82 15.08
C LEU A 156 -1.71 -1.74 16.28
N VAL A 157 -2.43 -1.55 17.39
CA VAL A 157 -2.36 -2.42 18.56
C VAL A 157 -2.80 -3.85 18.18
N GLY A 158 -3.88 -3.98 17.41
CA GLY A 158 -4.34 -5.27 16.88
C GLY A 158 -3.27 -5.96 16.02
N MET A 159 -2.62 -5.22 15.12
CA MET A 159 -1.53 -5.75 14.30
C MET A 159 -0.33 -6.21 15.13
N VAL A 160 0.07 -5.44 16.14
CA VAL A 160 1.19 -5.80 17.03
C VAL A 160 0.85 -6.99 17.91
N LEU A 161 -0.38 -7.09 18.41
CA LEU A 161 -0.85 -8.23 19.19
C LEU A 161 -0.87 -9.52 18.35
N MET A 162 -1.35 -9.45 17.11
CA MET A 162 -1.32 -10.57 16.16
C MET A 162 0.12 -11.01 15.86
N LEU A 163 1.03 -10.06 15.65
CA LEU A 163 2.45 -10.34 15.44
C LEU A 163 3.06 -11.03 16.68
N LYS A 164 2.78 -10.53 17.87
CA LYS A 164 3.28 -11.08 19.15
C LYS A 164 2.76 -12.50 19.39
N LEU A 165 1.49 -12.78 19.05
CA LEU A 165 0.90 -14.12 19.13
C LEU A 165 1.59 -15.12 18.19
N GLU A 166 1.93 -14.72 16.96
CA GLU A 166 2.69 -15.58 16.03
C GLU A 166 4.10 -15.90 16.57
N TYR A 167 4.83 -14.90 17.10
CA TYR A 167 6.15 -15.11 17.70
C TYR A 167 6.11 -16.00 18.95
N GLN A 168 5.13 -15.81 19.83
CA GLN A 168 4.96 -16.63 21.04
C GLN A 168 4.59 -18.07 20.70
N CYS A 169 3.76 -18.31 19.67
CA CYS A 169 3.47 -19.65 19.18
C CYS A 169 4.70 -20.35 18.59
N LEU A 170 5.53 -19.65 17.81
CA LEU A 170 6.78 -20.19 17.25
C LEU A 170 7.79 -20.58 18.34
N LEU A 171 7.94 -19.75 19.36
CA LEU A 171 8.78 -20.05 20.52
C LEU A 171 8.25 -21.26 21.30
N ALA A 172 6.95 -21.32 21.58
CA ALA A 172 6.31 -22.44 22.26
C ALA A 172 6.47 -23.78 21.49
N LEU A 173 6.40 -23.76 20.17
CA LEU A 173 6.65 -24.92 19.30
C LEU A 173 8.12 -25.32 19.25
N SER A 174 9.05 -24.36 19.31
CA SER A 174 10.48 -24.63 19.37
C SER A 174 10.91 -25.23 20.72
N SER A 175 10.28 -24.81 21.82
CA SER A 175 10.48 -25.41 23.15
C SER A 175 9.84 -26.78 23.32
N LEU A 176 8.84 -27.13 22.49
CA LEU A 176 8.19 -28.46 22.50
C LEU A 176 8.93 -29.50 21.63
N ARG A 177 9.93 -29.08 20.86
CA ARG A 177 10.78 -29.94 20.01
C ARG A 177 12.13 -30.31 20.65
N LEU A 178 12.33 -29.95 21.92
CA LEU A 178 13.43 -30.37 22.80
C LEU A 178 12.87 -31.35 23.85
#